data_AF-A0A7K9L898-F1
#
_entry.id   AF-A0A7K9L898-F1
#
_cell.length_a   1.000
_cell.length_b   1.000
_cell.length_c   1.000
_cell.angle_alpha   90.00
_cell.angle_beta   90.00
_cell.angle_gamma   90.00
#
_symmetry.space_group_name_H-M   'P 1'
#
loop_
_entity.id
_entity.type
_entity.pdbx_description
1 polymer ?
#
loop_
_entity_poly.entity_id
_entity_poly.type
_entity_poly.pdbx_seq_one_letter_code
_entity_poly.pdbx_strand_id
1 'polypeptide(L)'
;QPPRSCEDYWGEWKHCRGLLHAFHHYYTHGELPDCGRWREDYEACRAWERDRAAAAQVPAPLLALACPGLCRPGLLGQKSRSRGVWKLRKSPPPDWYLPLD
;
A
#
# COMPACT_ATOMS: atom_id res chain seq x y z
N GLN A 1 -12.61 -0.70 -3.01
CA GLN A 1 -12.26 0.23 -1.92
C GLN A 1 -10.76 0.48 -2.04
N PRO A 2 -10.30 1.74 -2.14
CA PRO A 2 -8.87 2.05 -2.19
C PRO A 2 -8.19 1.57 -0.89
N PRO A 3 -6.90 1.18 -0.95
CA PRO A 3 -6.17 0.64 0.20
C PRO A 3 -5.84 1.69 1.27
N ARG A 4 -5.91 2.99 0.92
CA ARG A 4 -5.64 4.16 1.78
C ARG A 4 -6.74 5.20 1.60
N SER A 5 -6.84 6.15 2.54
CA SER A 5 -7.77 7.27 2.39
C SER A 5 -7.26 8.26 1.33
N CYS A 6 -8.15 9.02 0.69
CA CYS A 6 -7.71 10.03 -0.28
C CYS A 6 -6.88 11.15 0.38
N GLU A 7 -7.04 11.39 1.68
CA GLU A 7 -6.23 12.37 2.43
C GLU A 7 -4.78 11.93 2.58
N ASP A 8 -4.52 10.63 2.73
CA ASP A 8 -3.16 10.08 2.79
C ASP A 8 -2.40 10.39 1.50
N TYR A 9 -3.02 10.14 0.34
CA TYR A 9 -2.41 10.44 -0.97
C TYR A 9 -2.09 11.94 -1.13
N TRP A 10 -2.94 12.81 -0.60
CA TRP A 10 -2.70 14.25 -0.59
C TRP A 10 -1.53 14.65 0.32
N GLY A 11 -1.41 14.01 1.47
CA GLY A 11 -0.28 14.18 2.40
C GLY A 11 1.05 13.78 1.75
N GLU A 12 1.08 12.61 1.10
CA GLU A 12 2.27 12.11 0.41
C GLU A 12 2.68 13.00 -0.76
N TRP A 13 1.71 13.49 -1.55
CA TRP A 13 2.00 14.44 -2.62
C TRP A 13 2.63 15.74 -2.11
N LYS A 14 2.12 16.29 -1.00
CA LYS A 14 2.72 17.46 -0.35
C LYS A 14 4.12 17.18 0.17
N HIS A 15 4.33 15.99 0.74
CA HIS A 15 5.64 15.59 1.26
C HIS A 15 6.66 15.43 0.13
N CYS A 16 6.28 14.80 -0.98
CA CYS A 16 7.10 14.66 -2.18
C CYS A 16 7.53 16.03 -2.73
N ARG A 17 6.63 17.02 -2.71
CA ARG A 17 6.96 18.40 -3.13
C ARG A 17 7.79 19.19 -2.12
N GLY A 18 8.09 18.62 -0.95
CA GLY A 18 8.88 19.28 0.08
C GLY A 18 10.31 19.54 -0.38
N LEU A 19 10.83 20.73 -0.11
CA LEU A 19 12.20 21.13 -0.47
C LEU A 19 13.26 20.19 0.11
N LEU A 20 13.04 19.72 1.34
CA LEU A 20 13.93 18.76 2.00
C LEU A 20 13.97 17.43 1.25
N HIS A 21 12.81 16.90 0.86
CA HIS A 21 12.71 15.67 0.09
C HIS A 21 13.39 15.81 -1.28
N ALA A 22 13.12 16.92 -1.99
CA ALA A 22 13.76 17.22 -3.27
C ALA A 22 15.30 17.31 -3.14
N PHE A 23 15.81 17.96 -2.09
CA PHE A 23 17.26 18.05 -1.83
C PHE A 23 17.89 16.68 -1.57
N HIS A 24 17.30 15.86 -0.70
CA HIS A 24 17.81 14.52 -0.42
C HIS A 24 17.77 13.62 -1.66
N HIS A 25 16.68 13.68 -2.42
CA HIS A 25 16.53 12.91 -3.65
C HIS A 25 17.57 13.33 -4.70
N TYR A 26 17.77 14.64 -4.88
CA TYR A 26 18.79 15.16 -5.79
C TYR A 26 20.21 14.76 -5.38
N TYR A 27 20.53 14.82 -4.08
CA TYR A 27 21.84 14.41 -3.58
C TYR A 27 22.10 12.92 -3.80
N THR A 28 21.07 12.08 -3.66
CA THR A 28 21.21 10.62 -3.74
C THR A 28 21.17 10.11 -5.19
N HIS A 29 20.30 10.69 -6.02
CA HIS A 29 19.98 10.17 -7.35
C HIS A 29 20.39 11.13 -8.49
N GLY A 30 20.76 12.37 -8.21
CA GLY A 30 21.10 13.38 -9.21
C GLY A 30 19.89 13.95 -9.99
N GLU A 31 18.69 13.49 -9.67
CA GLU A 31 17.44 13.85 -10.36
C GLU A 31 16.43 14.44 -9.38
N LEU A 32 15.50 15.24 -9.89
CA LEU A 32 14.37 15.72 -9.08
C LEU A 32 13.31 14.62 -8.96
N PRO A 33 12.66 14.47 -7.79
CA PRO A 33 11.64 13.45 -7.59
C PRO A 33 10.41 13.73 -8.47
N ASP A 34 9.90 12.71 -9.16
CA ASP A 34 8.65 12.80 -9.90
C ASP A 34 7.45 12.61 -8.98
N CYS A 35 6.82 13.72 -8.60
CA CYS A 35 5.62 13.73 -7.77
C CYS A 35 4.30 13.59 -8.57
N GLY A 36 4.37 13.37 -9.90
CA GLY A 36 3.19 13.24 -10.76
C GLY A 36 2.29 12.07 -10.37
N ARG A 37 2.91 10.91 -10.07
CA ARG A 37 2.18 9.69 -9.69
C ARG A 37 1.25 9.88 -8.48
N TRP A 38 1.72 10.55 -7.45
CA TRP A 38 0.92 10.80 -6.25
C TRP A 38 -0.30 11.68 -6.52
N ARG A 39 -0.18 12.61 -7.48
CA ARG A 39 -1.29 13.46 -7.91
C ARG A 39 -2.32 12.66 -8.70
N GLU A 40 -1.87 11.83 -9.63
CA GLU A 40 -2.74 10.95 -10.41
C GLU A 40 -3.52 9.99 -9.51
N ASP A 41 -2.83 9.38 -8.54
CA ASP A 41 -3.45 8.48 -7.56
C ASP A 41 -4.48 9.22 -6.68
N TYR A 42 -4.19 10.45 -6.27
CA TYR A 42 -5.15 11.30 -5.56
C TYR A 42 -6.38 11.63 -6.41
N GLU A 43 -6.18 12.03 -7.66
CA GLU A 43 -7.26 12.37 -8.59
C GLU A 43 -8.13 11.13 -8.89
N ALA A 44 -7.53 9.96 -9.09
CA ALA A 44 -8.23 8.68 -9.25
C ALA A 44 -9.03 8.30 -7.99
N CYS A 45 -8.45 8.50 -6.80
CA CYS A 45 -9.14 8.27 -5.53
C CYS A 45 -10.37 9.18 -5.38
N ARG A 46 -10.25 10.46 -5.73
CA ARG A 46 -11.35 11.44 -5.69
C ARG A 46 -12.42 11.16 -6.75
N ALA A 47 -12.04 10.69 -7.93
CA ALA A 47 -13.01 10.23 -8.94
C ALA A 47 -13.82 9.04 -8.40
N TRP A 48 -13.14 8.05 -7.81
CA TRP A 48 -13.79 6.89 -7.22
C TRP A 48 -14.76 7.25 -6.08
N GLU A 49 -14.42 8.21 -5.22
CA GLU A 49 -15.33 8.69 -4.17
C GLU A 49 -16.60 9.34 -4.75
N ARG A 50 -16.46 10.14 -5.81
CA ARG A 50 -17.59 10.79 -6.49
C ARG A 50 -18.49 9.76 -7.16
N ASP A 51 -17.91 8.79 -7.87
CA ASP A 51 -18.66 7.73 -8.53
C ASP A 51 -19.37 6.82 -7.53
N ARG A 52 -18.76 6.56 -6.37
CA ARG A 52 -19.41 5.84 -5.27
C ARG A 52 -20.56 6.63 -4.67
N ALA A 53 -20.40 7.94 -4.50
CA ALA A 53 -21.48 8.82 -4.03
C ALA A 53 -22.62 8.93 -5.06
N ALA A 54 -22.31 8.89 -6.36
CA ALA A 54 -23.29 8.83 -7.43
C ALA A 54 -24.00 7.46 -7.48
N ALA A 55 -23.27 6.35 -7.32
CA ALA A 55 -23.82 5.01 -7.25
C ALA A 55 -24.66 4.77 -5.99
N ALA A 56 -24.36 5.46 -4.88
CA ALA A 56 -25.16 5.42 -3.65
C ALA A 56 -26.50 6.19 -3.76
N GLN A 57 -26.67 7.02 -4.78
CA GLN A 57 -27.96 7.66 -5.11
C GLN A 57 -28.87 6.76 -5.96
N VAL A 58 -28.35 5.63 -6.46
CA VAL A 58 -29.16 4.57 -7.05
C VAL A 58 -29.79 3.77 -5.91
N PRO A 59 -31.12 3.60 -5.87
CA PRO A 59 -31.80 2.96 -4.74
C PRO A 59 -31.19 1.59 -4.41
N ALA A 60 -31.22 1.27 -3.13
CA ALA A 60 -30.49 0.20 -2.47
C ALA A 60 -30.73 -1.26 -2.91
N PRO A 61 -31.77 -1.69 -3.67
CA PRO A 61 -31.92 -3.13 -3.92
C PRO A 61 -30.90 -3.73 -4.91
N LEU A 62 -30.18 -2.91 -5.70
CA LEU A 62 -29.18 -3.43 -6.65
C LEU A 62 -27.78 -3.63 -6.05
N LEU A 63 -27.45 -2.94 -4.95
CA LEU A 63 -26.14 -3.08 -4.29
C LEU A 63 -26.02 -4.37 -3.48
N ALA A 64 -27.15 -4.97 -3.08
CA ALA A 64 -27.19 -6.27 -2.40
C ALA A 64 -26.83 -7.46 -3.33
N LEU A 65 -27.00 -7.31 -4.64
CA LEU A 65 -26.60 -8.35 -5.62
C LEU A 65 -25.11 -8.29 -6.01
N ALA A 66 -24.39 -7.23 -5.64
CA ALA A 66 -23.00 -7.02 -6.09
C ALA A 66 -21.93 -7.64 -5.16
N CYS A 67 -22.33 -8.45 -4.15
CA CYS A 67 -21.37 -9.10 -3.26
C CYS A 67 -21.54 -10.64 -3.13
N PRO A 68 -21.42 -11.42 -4.22
CA PRO A 68 -21.21 -12.86 -4.11
C PRO A 68 -19.70 -13.19 -4.09
N GLY A 69 -18.92 -12.63 -3.13
CA GLY A 69 -17.53 -13.08 -3.01
C GLY A 69 -16.50 -12.29 -2.19
N LEU A 70 -16.80 -11.09 -1.66
CA LEU A 70 -15.78 -10.27 -0.98
C LEU A 70 -15.87 -10.27 0.55
N CYS A 71 -16.64 -11.17 1.16
CA CYS A 71 -16.44 -11.51 2.57
C CYS A 71 -15.31 -12.55 2.67
N ARG A 72 -14.06 -12.09 2.76
CA ARG A 72 -12.93 -12.94 3.12
C ARG A 72 -12.35 -12.54 4.48
N PRO A 73 -12.81 -13.11 5.59
CA PRO A 73 -12.05 -13.07 6.83
C PRO A 73 -10.89 -14.07 6.70
N GLY A 74 -9.74 -13.62 6.16
CA GLY A 74 -8.68 -14.59 5.82
C GLY A 74 -7.27 -14.05 5.56
N LEU A 75 -6.96 -12.80 5.90
CA LEU A 75 -5.61 -12.25 5.70
C LEU A 75 -4.75 -12.19 6.99
N LEU A 76 -5.05 -13.00 8.00
CA LEU A 76 -4.21 -13.20 9.19
C LEU A 76 -3.75 -14.65 9.40
N GLY A 77 -3.90 -15.51 8.41
CA GLY A 77 -3.57 -16.92 8.57
C GLY A 77 -3.21 -17.57 7.26
N GLN A 78 -1.98 -17.32 6.78
CA GLN A 78 -1.21 -18.22 5.91
C GLN A 78 0.17 -17.62 5.67
N LYS A 79 1.05 -17.67 6.69
CA LYS A 79 2.49 -17.70 6.44
C LYS A 79 2.73 -18.94 5.58
N SER A 80 3.04 -18.72 4.31
CA SER A 80 3.38 -19.79 3.38
C SER A 80 4.51 -20.61 3.99
N ARG A 81 4.27 -21.91 4.18
CA ARG A 81 5.36 -22.86 4.42
C ARG A 81 6.16 -22.87 3.13
N SER A 82 7.25 -22.10 3.09
CA SER A 82 8.18 -22.06 1.96
C SER A 82 8.52 -23.49 1.57
N ARG A 83 8.02 -23.90 0.40
CA ARG A 83 8.00 -25.29 -0.04
C ARG A 83 9.42 -25.68 -0.46
N GLY A 84 10.24 -26.09 0.52
CA GLY A 84 11.48 -26.85 0.29
C GLY A 84 12.80 -26.16 0.65
N VAL A 85 12.90 -24.82 0.63
CA VAL A 85 14.20 -24.15 0.84
C VAL A 85 14.49 -23.87 2.32
N TRP A 86 13.48 -23.50 3.10
CA TRP A 86 13.68 -23.04 4.48
C TRP A 86 12.94 -23.94 5.47
N LYS A 87 13.68 -24.76 6.22
CA LYS A 87 13.16 -25.51 7.38
C LYS A 87 13.13 -24.56 8.59
N LEU A 88 12.03 -24.57 9.36
CA LEU A 88 11.93 -23.81 10.61
C LEU A 88 12.97 -24.33 11.61
N ARG A 89 13.91 -23.47 12.02
CA ARG A 89 14.95 -23.84 12.98
C ARG A 89 14.36 -23.93 14.39
N LYS A 90 14.78 -24.94 15.16
CA LYS A 90 14.34 -25.15 16.55
C LYS A 90 15.19 -24.40 17.58
N SER A 91 16.43 -24.09 17.25
CA SER A 91 17.37 -23.35 18.09
C SER A 91 18.30 -22.50 17.20
N PRO A 92 18.85 -21.40 17.73
CA PRO A 92 19.89 -20.65 17.03
C PRO A 92 21.13 -21.52 16.79
N PRO A 93 21.88 -21.31 15.69
CA PRO A 93 23.19 -21.93 15.49
C PRO A 93 24.13 -21.65 16.66
N PRO A 94 24.98 -22.59 17.09
CA PRO A 94 25.80 -22.45 18.30
C PRO A 94 26.89 -21.36 18.19
N ASP A 95 27.21 -20.91 16.99
CA ASP A 95 28.24 -19.94 16.62
C ASP A 95 27.67 -18.54 16.31
N TRP A 96 26.37 -18.31 16.54
CA TRP A 96 25.69 -17.05 16.23
C TRP A 96 26.29 -15.81 16.92
N TYR A 97 27.01 -16.01 18.03
CA TYR A 97 27.57 -14.95 18.87
C TYR A 97 29.02 -14.60 18.50
N LEU A 98 29.64 -15.30 17.56
CA LEU A 98 31.00 -15.02 17.15
C LEU A 98 31.02 -13.79 16.22
N PRO A 99 32.01 -12.89 16.35
CA PRO A 99 32.24 -11.86 15.37
C PRO A 99 32.60 -12.53 14.04
N LEU A 100 32.03 -12.00 12.95
CA LEU A 100 32.41 -12.41 11.59
C LEU A 100 33.86 -11.94 11.37
N ASP A 101 34.76 -12.88 11.05
CA ASP A 101 36.13 -12.57 10.59
C ASP A 101 36.13 -11.74 9.30
#